data_AF-A0A0G0VNM8-F1
#
_entry.id   AF-A0A0G0VNM8-F1
#
_cell.length_a   1.000
_cell.length_b   1.000
_cell.length_c   1.000
_cell.angle_alpha   90.00
_cell.angle_beta   90.00
_cell.angle_gamma   90.00
#
_symmetry.space_group_name_H-M   'P 1'
#
loop_
_entity.id
_entity.type
_entity.pdbx_description
1 polymer ?
#
loop_
_entity_poly.entity_id
_entity_poly.type
_entity_poly.pdbx_seq_one_letter_code
_entity_poly.pdbx_strand_id
1 'polypeptide(L)'
;MKERIKSLDSLRTIAILAVLLIHTTTRTLEASKFNIIGFSWTLFLNQIARFAVPLFFTLSGFVLELNYKEGTDYWSFIKKRFSKIFIPYAVWSLIYYLFIYSSNDDNFLRVILTGNASYQLYFIPTLCIFYMVFPLLHKLYKYFTKLPVLIFLGSLQIYLLYLDYGVAEFKFPDPLHIAILAYFFFIIGIVSARNKEKINIFVNKWKHILPVITALLGLFVFWEGRTRFLATGNYLSYYSQWRPSTFLYTISIGLTLYYFFENTKNRNSIIERFSKHSFFVFFVHVAVLEGVWTAFAKSLFNLLGSEFGLSYLVHKIPGAEKVMG
;
A
#
# COMPACT_ATOMS: atom_id res chain seq x y z
N MET A 1 -15.35 26.86 0.17
CA MET A 1 -14.74 25.63 0.72
C MET A 1 -15.05 24.50 -0.25
N LYS A 2 -14.07 23.90 -0.95
CA LYS A 2 -14.34 22.80 -1.90
C LYS A 2 -15.01 21.65 -1.14
N GLU A 3 -16.08 21.09 -1.71
CA GLU A 3 -16.87 20.03 -1.08
C GLU A 3 -15.98 18.81 -0.81
N ARG A 4 -15.90 18.43 0.47
CA ARG A 4 -15.02 17.35 0.92
C ARG A 4 -15.66 16.01 0.59
N ILE A 5 -15.00 15.22 -0.25
CA ILE A 5 -15.51 13.92 -0.66
C ILE A 5 -15.22 12.88 0.44
N LYS A 6 -16.24 12.59 1.25
CA LYS A 6 -16.14 11.72 2.43
C LYS A 6 -15.68 10.30 2.10
N SER A 7 -16.11 9.74 0.97
CA SER A 7 -15.68 8.41 0.53
C SER A 7 -14.16 8.32 0.34
N LEU A 8 -13.51 9.38 -0.14
CA LEU A 8 -12.05 9.42 -0.25
C LEU A 8 -11.36 9.43 1.10
N ASP A 9 -11.94 10.11 2.10
CA ASP A 9 -11.38 10.14 3.45
C ASP A 9 -11.49 8.78 4.14
N SER A 10 -12.59 8.07 3.93
CA SER A 10 -12.76 6.68 4.37
C SER A 10 -11.78 5.75 3.67
N LEU A 11 -11.61 5.88 2.34
CA LEU A 11 -10.61 5.10 1.59
C LEU A 11 -9.19 5.33 2.11
N ARG A 12 -8.81 6.59 2.40
CA ARG A 12 -7.51 6.90 3.04
C ARG A 12 -7.36 6.26 4.41
N THR A 13 -8.44 6.28 5.20
CA THR A 13 -8.46 5.67 6.54
C THR A 13 -8.26 4.16 6.45
N ILE A 14 -8.97 3.48 5.55
CA ILE A 14 -8.77 2.05 5.32
C ILE A 14 -7.36 1.76 4.78
N ALA A 15 -6.85 2.57 3.86
CA ALA A 15 -5.50 2.39 3.32
C ALA A 15 -4.43 2.53 4.41
N ILE A 16 -4.51 3.52 5.31
CA ILE A 16 -3.53 3.65 6.39
C ILE A 16 -3.65 2.50 7.40
N LEU A 17 -4.87 2.04 7.73
CA LEU A 17 -5.06 0.86 8.59
C LEU A 17 -4.49 -0.41 7.95
N ALA A 18 -4.63 -0.55 6.63
CA ALA A 18 -4.03 -1.64 5.89
C ALA A 18 -2.48 -1.57 5.90
N VAL A 19 -1.87 -0.38 5.82
CA VAL A 19 -0.42 -0.20 6.01
C VAL A 19 0.02 -0.66 7.41
N LEU A 20 -0.71 -0.26 8.46
CA LEU A 20 -0.42 -0.71 9.83
C LEU A 20 -0.53 -2.24 9.95
N LEU A 21 -1.55 -2.83 9.31
CA LEU A 21 -1.74 -4.28 9.28
C LEU A 21 -0.58 -4.98 8.57
N ILE A 22 -0.12 -4.47 7.42
CA ILE A 22 1.05 -5.00 6.71
C ILE A 22 2.27 -5.04 7.64
N HIS A 23 2.62 -3.92 8.27
CA HIS A 23 3.85 -3.85 9.07
C HIS A 23 3.76 -4.67 10.35
N THR A 24 2.58 -4.70 10.99
CA THR A 24 2.36 -5.53 12.18
C THR A 24 2.47 -7.02 11.84
N THR A 25 1.82 -7.46 10.76
CA THR A 25 1.86 -8.86 10.33
C THR A 25 3.23 -9.27 9.79
N THR A 26 3.94 -8.37 9.10
CA THR A 26 5.33 -8.57 8.68
C THR A 26 6.23 -8.83 9.90
N ARG A 27 6.11 -8.03 10.96
CA ARG A 27 6.89 -8.22 12.20
C ARG A 27 6.61 -9.56 12.87
N THR A 28 5.34 -9.97 12.92
CA THR A 28 4.94 -11.30 13.42
C THR A 28 5.53 -12.44 12.58
N LEU A 29 5.55 -12.31 11.25
CA LEU A 29 6.14 -13.31 10.36
C LEU A 29 7.67 -13.40 10.50
N GLU A 30 8.36 -12.27 10.68
CA GLU A 30 9.80 -12.27 11.01
C GLU A 30 10.07 -12.98 12.33
N ALA A 31 9.28 -12.66 13.38
CA ALA A 31 9.42 -13.25 14.70
C ALA A 31 9.16 -14.77 14.70
N SER A 32 8.26 -15.24 13.83
CA SER A 32 7.99 -16.67 13.63
C SER A 32 9.00 -17.36 12.70
N LYS A 33 10.11 -16.69 12.33
CA LYS A 33 11.12 -17.17 11.38
C LYS A 33 10.50 -17.59 10.04
N PHE A 34 9.49 -16.84 9.60
CA PHE A 34 8.74 -17.11 8.38
C PHE A 34 8.05 -18.47 8.36
N ASN A 35 7.59 -18.97 9.52
CA ASN A 35 6.70 -20.14 9.59
C ASN A 35 5.31 -19.80 9.05
N ILE A 36 5.20 -19.66 7.73
CA ILE A 36 3.96 -19.27 7.06
C ILE A 36 2.86 -20.32 7.16
N ILE A 37 3.19 -21.58 7.47
CA ILE A 37 2.20 -22.64 7.68
C ILE A 37 1.52 -22.43 9.03
N GLY A 38 2.30 -22.32 10.11
CA GLY A 38 1.79 -22.03 11.46
C GLY A 38 1.15 -20.65 11.60
N PHE A 39 1.56 -19.69 10.76
CA PHE A 39 1.06 -18.31 10.75
C PHE A 39 0.27 -17.96 9.48
N SER A 40 -0.44 -18.94 8.89
CA SER A 40 -1.19 -18.77 7.63
C SER A 40 -2.18 -17.60 7.67
N TRP A 41 -2.84 -17.38 8.81
CA TRP A 41 -3.77 -16.25 8.98
C TRP A 41 -3.05 -14.89 8.99
N THR A 42 -1.86 -14.83 9.60
CA THR A 42 -1.03 -13.62 9.58
C THR A 42 -0.59 -13.30 8.16
N LEU A 43 -0.17 -14.32 7.39
CA LEU A 43 0.15 -14.15 5.98
C LEU A 43 -1.08 -13.70 5.17
N PHE A 44 -2.26 -14.31 5.40
CA PHE A 44 -3.49 -13.91 4.74
C PHE A 44 -3.82 -12.44 4.95
N LEU A 45 -3.84 -11.98 6.22
CA LEU A 45 -4.07 -10.58 6.57
C LEU A 45 -3.04 -9.64 5.93
N ASN A 46 -1.77 -10.04 5.90
CA ASN A 46 -0.71 -9.28 5.24
C ASN A 46 -1.00 -9.13 3.74
N GLN A 47 -1.34 -10.23 3.05
CA GLN A 47 -1.53 -10.25 1.60
C GLN A 47 -2.78 -9.47 1.17
N ILE A 48 -3.91 -9.62 1.86
CA ILE A 48 -5.13 -8.86 1.54
C ILE A 48 -4.99 -7.37 1.85
N ALA A 49 -3.99 -6.94 2.60
CA ALA A 49 -3.74 -5.53 2.88
C ALA A 49 -2.84 -4.86 1.81
N ARG A 50 -2.23 -5.62 0.89
CA ARG A 50 -1.24 -5.13 -0.10
C ARG A 50 -1.79 -4.13 -1.13
N PHE A 51 -3.11 -3.89 -1.16
CA PHE A 51 -3.70 -2.81 -1.96
C PHE A 51 -3.37 -1.40 -1.45
N ALA A 52 -2.89 -1.27 -0.20
CA ALA A 52 -2.83 -0.01 0.51
C ALA A 52 -2.00 1.07 -0.20
N VAL A 53 -0.75 0.78 -0.57
CA VAL A 53 0.16 1.75 -1.22
C VAL A 53 -0.27 2.06 -2.66
N PRO A 54 -0.59 1.08 -3.52
CA PRO A 54 -1.20 1.35 -4.82
C PRO A 54 -2.47 2.24 -4.74
N LEU A 55 -3.32 2.00 -3.75
CA LEU A 55 -4.50 2.84 -3.50
C LEU A 55 -4.10 4.27 -3.08
N PHE A 56 -3.04 4.46 -2.28
CA PHE A 56 -2.53 5.80 -1.94
C PHE A 56 -2.07 6.58 -3.18
N PHE A 57 -1.44 5.95 -4.16
CA PHE A 57 -1.10 6.62 -5.43
C PHE A 57 -2.36 7.04 -6.19
N THR A 58 -3.38 6.18 -6.26
CA THR A 58 -4.68 6.50 -6.85
C THR A 58 -5.35 7.70 -6.15
N LEU A 59 -5.43 7.66 -4.82
CA LEU A 59 -6.03 8.75 -4.03
C LEU A 59 -5.24 10.05 -4.13
N SER A 60 -3.92 9.97 -4.29
CA SER A 60 -3.06 11.12 -4.49
C SER A 60 -3.34 11.79 -5.84
N GLY A 61 -3.38 11.03 -6.93
CA GLY A 61 -3.72 11.55 -8.26
C GLY A 61 -5.13 12.16 -8.29
N PHE A 62 -6.10 11.47 -7.68
CA PHE A 62 -7.48 11.94 -7.61
C PHE A 62 -7.62 13.29 -6.91
N VAL A 63 -7.07 13.40 -5.70
CA VAL A 63 -7.18 14.63 -4.91
C VAL A 63 -6.34 15.76 -5.49
N LEU A 64 -5.20 15.43 -6.12
CA LEU A 64 -4.39 16.44 -6.79
C LEU A 64 -5.15 17.06 -7.96
N GLU A 65 -5.76 16.23 -8.81
CA GLU A 65 -6.56 16.68 -9.95
C GLU A 65 -7.78 17.50 -9.51
N LEU A 66 -8.52 17.05 -8.50
CA LEU A 66 -9.65 17.81 -7.96
C LEU A 66 -9.26 19.21 -7.44
N ASN A 67 -8.05 19.36 -6.90
CA ASN A 67 -7.61 20.60 -6.27
C ASN A 67 -6.79 21.49 -7.18
N TYR A 68 -6.41 21.00 -8.36
CA TYR A 68 -5.68 21.80 -9.34
C TYR A 68 -6.58 22.89 -9.94
N LYS A 69 -6.01 24.06 -10.17
CA LYS A 69 -6.68 25.18 -10.83
C LYS A 69 -5.99 25.40 -12.17
N GLU A 70 -6.76 25.52 -13.24
CA GLU A 70 -6.22 25.90 -14.55
C GLU A 70 -5.49 27.24 -14.45
N GLY A 71 -4.40 27.38 -15.19
CA GLY A 71 -3.54 28.57 -15.15
C GLY A 71 -2.64 28.69 -13.91
N THR A 72 -2.58 27.67 -13.03
CA THR A 72 -1.59 27.67 -11.93
C THR A 72 -0.17 27.62 -12.50
N ASP A 73 0.68 28.56 -12.08
CA ASP A 73 2.11 28.55 -12.40
C ASP A 73 2.81 27.28 -11.88
N TYR A 74 3.68 26.71 -12.71
CA TYR A 74 4.38 25.45 -12.43
C TYR A 74 5.20 25.54 -11.14
N TRP A 75 6.04 26.57 -11.02
CA TRP A 75 6.96 26.71 -9.89
C TRP A 75 6.22 26.99 -8.58
N SER A 76 5.16 27.80 -8.65
CA SER A 76 4.26 28.06 -7.53
C SER A 76 3.57 26.79 -7.06
N PHE A 77 3.13 25.93 -7.98
CA PHE A 77 2.55 24.63 -7.67
C PHE A 77 3.56 23.70 -6.99
N ILE A 78 4.77 23.55 -7.56
CA ILE A 78 5.82 22.69 -7.00
C ILE A 78 6.23 23.17 -5.61
N LYS A 79 6.51 24.47 -5.42
CA LYS A 79 6.91 25.04 -4.12
C LYS A 79 5.88 24.78 -3.02
N LYS A 80 4.60 24.95 -3.34
CA LYS A 80 3.49 24.71 -2.38
C LYS A 80 3.37 23.24 -1.98
N ARG A 81 3.68 22.31 -2.88
CA ARG A 81 3.61 20.87 -2.60
C ARG A 81 4.86 20.37 -1.91
N PHE A 82 6.02 20.82 -2.36
CA PHE A 82 7.33 20.49 -1.80
C PHE A 82 7.37 20.85 -0.31
N SER A 83 7.04 22.08 0.08
CA SER A 83 7.03 22.49 1.49
C SER A 83 6.12 21.62 2.38
N LYS A 84 4.95 21.22 1.90
CA LYS A 84 3.98 20.44 2.70
C LYS A 84 4.34 18.97 2.86
N ILE A 85 5.16 18.42 1.98
CA ILE A 85 5.46 16.99 1.92
C ILE A 85 6.92 16.73 2.27
N PHE A 86 7.83 17.45 1.62
CA PHE A 86 9.27 17.26 1.77
C PHE A 86 9.76 17.70 3.14
N ILE A 87 9.22 18.77 3.74
CA ILE A 87 9.67 19.20 5.08
C ILE A 87 9.36 18.14 6.14
N PRO A 88 8.11 17.65 6.30
CA PRO A 88 7.85 16.54 7.22
C PRO A 88 8.70 15.31 6.91
N TYR A 89 8.84 14.98 5.62
CA TYR A 89 9.67 13.87 5.18
C TYR A 89 11.13 13.99 5.60
N ALA A 90 11.78 15.14 5.37
CA ALA A 90 13.17 15.35 5.74
C ALA A 90 13.37 15.27 7.26
N VAL A 91 12.45 15.84 8.04
CA VAL A 91 12.48 15.77 9.51
C VAL A 91 12.37 14.31 9.98
N TRP A 92 11.40 13.56 9.46
CA TRP A 92 11.24 12.16 9.86
C TRP A 92 12.37 11.27 9.35
N SER A 93 12.85 11.48 8.12
CA SER A 93 14.03 10.77 7.61
C SER A 93 15.26 11.00 8.50
N LEU A 94 15.46 12.22 9.00
CA LEU A 94 16.53 12.51 9.96
C LEU A 94 16.32 11.76 11.28
N ILE A 95 15.09 11.75 11.82
CA ILE A 95 14.78 11.02 13.06
C ILE A 95 15.06 9.52 12.90
N TYR A 96 14.58 8.91 11.80
CA TYR A 96 14.81 7.50 11.54
C TYR A 96 16.29 7.19 11.37
N TYR A 97 17.00 7.98 10.58
CA TYR A 97 18.41 7.80 10.29
C TYR A 97 19.29 7.93 11.54
N LEU A 98 18.99 8.87 12.46
CA LEU A 98 19.81 9.10 13.64
C LEU A 98 19.43 8.23 14.85
N PHE A 99 18.14 7.93 15.05
CA PHE A 99 17.67 7.37 16.33
C PHE A 99 17.04 5.98 16.25
N ILE A 100 16.54 5.55 15.08
CA ILE A 100 15.79 4.28 14.96
C ILE A 100 16.60 3.25 14.18
N TYR A 101 17.16 3.65 13.04
CA TYR A 101 18.01 2.84 12.18
C TYR A 101 19.40 3.45 12.07
N SER A 102 20.02 3.72 13.23
CA SER A 102 21.32 4.40 13.34
C SER A 102 22.51 3.60 12.81
N SER A 103 22.31 2.34 12.46
CA SER A 103 23.30 1.47 11.82
C SER A 103 23.27 1.54 10.28
N ASN A 104 22.63 2.56 9.71
CA ASN A 104 22.60 2.75 8.26
C ASN A 104 23.89 3.41 7.79
N ASP A 105 24.69 2.68 7.02
CA ASP A 105 26.01 3.13 6.54
C ASP A 105 25.93 4.02 5.27
N ASP A 106 24.75 4.15 4.65
CA ASP A 106 24.58 5.03 3.49
C ASP A 106 24.65 6.51 3.88
N ASN A 107 25.22 7.33 3.00
CA ASN A 107 25.21 8.79 3.19
C ASN A 107 23.77 9.33 3.28
N PHE A 108 23.51 10.22 4.24
CA PHE A 108 22.18 10.81 4.47
C PHE A 108 21.53 11.43 3.23
N LEU A 109 22.32 12.03 2.32
CA LEU A 109 21.79 12.55 1.04
C LEU A 109 21.20 11.44 0.18
N ARG A 110 21.88 10.29 0.08
CA ARG A 110 21.37 9.12 -0.64
C ARG A 110 20.09 8.61 0.02
N VAL A 111 20.10 8.47 1.34
CA VAL A 111 18.95 8.03 2.14
C VAL A 111 17.72 8.93 1.93
N ILE A 112 17.90 10.25 1.90
CA ILE A 112 16.84 11.22 1.61
C ILE A 112 16.36 11.16 0.17
N LEU A 113 17.24 10.91 -0.80
CA LEU A 113 16.85 10.87 -2.21
C LEU A 113 16.10 9.58 -2.56
N THR A 114 16.48 8.46 -1.96
CA THR A 114 15.86 7.15 -2.21
C THR A 114 14.67 6.86 -1.29
N GLY A 115 14.59 7.52 -0.12
CA GLY A 115 13.59 7.22 0.90
C GLY A 115 13.94 6.03 1.78
N ASN A 116 15.22 5.66 1.84
CA ASN A 116 15.71 4.49 2.58
C ASN A 116 15.92 4.75 4.07
N ALA A 117 15.51 5.91 4.61
CA ALA A 117 15.63 6.17 6.05
C ALA A 117 14.77 5.18 6.86
N SER A 118 13.66 4.72 6.30
CA SER A 118 12.79 3.69 6.87
C SER A 118 11.92 3.09 5.75
N TYR A 119 11.54 1.82 5.87
CA TYR A 119 10.93 1.02 4.79
C TYR A 119 9.61 1.57 4.22
N GLN A 120 8.93 2.49 4.90
CA GLN A 120 7.70 3.13 4.43
C GLN A 120 7.98 4.42 3.65
N LEU A 121 9.15 5.03 3.85
CA LEU A 121 9.44 6.39 3.40
C LEU A 121 9.74 6.50 1.90
N TYR A 122 10.08 5.40 1.22
CA TYR A 122 10.26 5.36 -0.25
C TYR A 122 9.05 5.93 -1.02
N PHE A 123 7.85 5.85 -0.44
CA PHE A 123 6.64 6.39 -1.04
C PHE A 123 6.75 7.89 -1.34
N ILE A 124 7.45 8.66 -0.50
CA ILE A 124 7.49 10.13 -0.61
C ILE A 124 8.33 10.60 -1.80
N PRO A 125 9.59 10.16 -2.01
CA PRO A 125 10.35 10.56 -3.19
C PRO A 125 9.65 10.16 -4.51
N THR A 126 8.99 9.00 -4.57
CA THR A 126 8.17 8.62 -5.73
C THR A 126 6.97 9.54 -5.92
N LEU A 127 6.27 9.89 -4.84
CA LEU A 127 5.16 10.85 -4.90
C LEU A 127 5.62 12.23 -5.40
N CYS A 128 6.84 12.66 -5.02
CA CYS A 128 7.45 13.87 -5.53
C CYS A 128 7.66 13.82 -7.05
N ILE A 129 8.13 12.70 -7.61
CA ILE A 129 8.22 12.49 -9.07
C ILE A 129 6.84 12.71 -9.70
N PHE A 130 5.81 12.04 -9.20
CA PHE A 130 4.45 12.20 -9.77
C PHE A 130 3.95 13.64 -9.68
N TYR A 131 4.30 14.37 -8.63
CA TYR A 131 3.91 15.77 -8.49
C TYR A 131 4.66 16.67 -9.47
N MET A 132 5.95 16.41 -9.73
CA MET A 132 6.71 17.13 -10.74
C MET A 132 6.14 16.92 -12.16
N VAL A 133 5.69 15.70 -12.46
CA VAL A 133 5.12 15.33 -13.77
C VAL A 133 3.63 15.69 -13.87
N PHE A 134 2.94 15.88 -12.75
CA PHE A 134 1.49 16.10 -12.72
C PHE A 134 0.98 17.22 -13.63
N PRO A 135 1.60 18.42 -13.72
CA PRO A 135 1.10 19.48 -14.61
C PRO A 135 1.06 19.04 -16.09
N LEU A 136 1.96 18.17 -16.52
CA LEU A 136 1.91 17.53 -17.84
C LEU A 136 0.76 16.52 -17.92
N LEU A 137 0.64 15.63 -16.93
CA LEU A 137 -0.45 14.64 -16.90
C LEU A 137 -1.83 15.30 -16.90
N HIS A 138 -1.97 16.40 -16.18
CA HIS A 138 -3.16 17.23 -16.16
C HIS A 138 -3.47 17.77 -17.56
N LYS A 139 -2.50 18.32 -18.31
CA LYS A 139 -2.74 18.76 -19.71
C LYS A 139 -3.16 17.61 -20.62
N LEU A 140 -2.63 16.41 -20.38
CA LEU A 140 -2.88 15.21 -21.19
C LEU A 140 -4.13 14.43 -20.75
N TYR A 141 -4.87 14.88 -19.74
CA TYR A 141 -5.97 14.10 -19.15
C TYR A 141 -7.03 13.68 -20.19
N LYS A 142 -7.33 14.53 -21.19
CA LYS A 142 -8.30 14.25 -22.25
C LYS A 142 -7.93 13.03 -23.10
N TYR A 143 -6.64 12.73 -23.21
CA TYR A 143 -6.15 11.51 -23.88
C TYR A 143 -6.29 10.30 -22.95
N PHE A 144 -5.90 10.45 -21.68
CA PHE A 144 -6.02 9.38 -20.69
C PHE A 144 -7.47 8.99 -20.37
N THR A 145 -8.46 9.82 -20.66
CA THR A 145 -9.87 9.43 -20.52
C THR A 145 -10.39 8.52 -21.63
N LYS A 146 -9.63 8.34 -22.73
CA LYS A 146 -10.04 7.47 -23.84
C LYS A 146 -9.80 6.00 -23.46
N LEU A 147 -10.83 5.16 -23.63
CA LEU A 147 -10.77 3.75 -23.23
C LEU A 147 -9.60 2.97 -23.87
N PRO A 148 -9.28 3.10 -25.18
CA PRO A 148 -8.13 2.41 -25.76
C PRO A 148 -6.79 2.80 -25.10
N VAL A 149 -6.64 4.07 -24.71
CA VAL A 149 -5.44 4.57 -24.04
C VAL A 149 -5.34 4.00 -22.63
N LEU A 150 -6.45 3.94 -21.89
CA LEU A 150 -6.48 3.32 -20.56
C LEU A 150 -6.15 1.83 -20.62
N ILE A 151 -6.70 1.11 -21.60
CA ILE A 151 -6.41 -0.31 -21.81
C ILE A 151 -4.92 -0.48 -22.11
N PHE A 152 -4.36 0.31 -23.04
CA PHE A 152 -2.93 0.25 -23.35
C PHE A 152 -2.06 0.52 -22.11
N LEU A 153 -2.30 1.61 -21.39
CA LEU A 153 -1.52 1.97 -20.20
C LEU A 153 -1.68 0.96 -19.06
N GLY A 154 -2.87 0.37 -18.89
CA GLY A 154 -3.14 -0.65 -17.89
C GLY A 154 -2.46 -1.98 -18.22
N SER A 155 -2.53 -2.41 -19.49
CA SER A 155 -1.83 -3.60 -19.99
C SER A 155 -0.32 -3.44 -19.90
N LEU A 156 0.21 -2.26 -20.23
CA LEU A 156 1.63 -1.96 -20.05
C LEU A 156 2.04 -2.03 -18.57
N GLN A 157 1.21 -1.52 -17.65
CA GLN A 157 1.50 -1.62 -16.21
C GLN A 157 1.53 -3.08 -15.77
N ILE A 158 0.54 -3.89 -16.16
CA ILE A 158 0.49 -5.32 -15.85
C ILE A 158 1.72 -6.04 -16.40
N TYR A 159 2.14 -5.73 -17.62
CA TYR A 159 3.32 -6.30 -18.23
C TYR A 159 4.61 -5.92 -17.48
N LEU A 160 4.78 -4.66 -17.10
CA LEU A 160 5.93 -4.21 -16.31
C LEU A 160 5.98 -4.86 -14.93
N LEU A 161 4.82 -4.98 -14.26
CA LEU A 161 4.71 -5.70 -12.99
C LEU A 161 5.05 -7.19 -13.16
N TYR A 162 4.65 -7.82 -14.28
CA TYR A 162 5.01 -9.20 -14.57
C TYR A 162 6.52 -9.36 -14.82
N LEU A 163 7.15 -8.44 -15.55
CA LEU A 163 8.60 -8.50 -15.75
C LEU A 163 9.36 -8.35 -14.43
N ASP A 164 9.05 -7.31 -13.67
CA ASP A 164 9.73 -7.00 -12.42
C ASP A 164 9.53 -8.08 -11.35
N TYR A 165 8.27 -8.47 -11.12
CA TYR A 165 7.95 -9.50 -10.14
C TYR A 165 8.27 -10.89 -10.69
N GLY A 166 7.80 -11.25 -11.87
CA GLY A 166 7.77 -12.64 -12.38
C GLY A 166 9.04 -13.11 -13.06
N VAL A 167 9.80 -12.21 -13.71
CA VAL A 167 10.95 -12.58 -14.55
C VAL A 167 12.26 -12.18 -13.88
N ALA A 168 12.50 -10.88 -13.73
CA ALA A 168 13.69 -10.33 -13.13
C ALA A 168 13.41 -8.90 -12.65
N GLU A 169 13.76 -8.63 -11.39
CA GLU A 169 13.63 -7.30 -10.80
C GLU A 169 14.39 -6.27 -11.63
N PHE A 170 13.76 -5.12 -11.85
CA PHE A 170 14.39 -4.02 -12.57
C PHE A 170 15.55 -3.45 -11.76
N LYS A 171 16.69 -3.24 -12.43
CA LYS A 171 17.88 -2.64 -11.82
C LYS A 171 17.81 -1.11 -11.76
N PHE A 172 16.61 -0.53 -11.74
CA PHE A 172 16.44 0.90 -11.57
C PHE A 172 16.52 1.26 -10.09
N PRO A 173 17.21 2.33 -9.70
CA PRO A 173 17.21 2.78 -8.32
C PRO A 173 15.86 3.39 -7.95
N ASP A 174 15.47 3.22 -6.69
CA ASP A 174 14.42 4.03 -6.09
C ASP A 174 14.82 5.51 -6.09
N PRO A 175 13.87 6.43 -6.34
CA PRO A 175 12.42 6.22 -6.44
C PRO A 175 11.86 5.93 -7.85
N LEU A 176 12.71 5.84 -8.87
CA LEU A 176 12.28 5.69 -10.26
C LEU A 176 11.65 4.31 -10.52
N HIS A 177 12.22 3.25 -9.92
CA HIS A 177 11.66 1.91 -9.98
C HIS A 177 10.20 1.88 -9.52
N ILE A 178 9.90 2.40 -8.33
CA ILE A 178 8.51 2.49 -7.85
C ILE A 178 7.65 3.38 -8.74
N ALA A 179 8.18 4.48 -9.28
CA ALA A 179 7.42 5.34 -10.20
C ALA A 179 6.95 4.57 -11.45
N ILE A 180 7.81 3.70 -12.02
CA ILE A 180 7.49 2.82 -13.15
C ILE A 180 6.44 1.77 -12.75
N LEU A 181 6.48 1.25 -11.52
CA LEU A 181 5.53 0.25 -11.05
C LEU A 181 4.19 0.84 -10.59
N ALA A 182 4.11 2.17 -10.40
CA ALA A 182 2.95 2.85 -9.83
C ALA A 182 2.24 3.85 -10.75
N TYR A 183 2.78 4.17 -11.93
CA TYR A 183 2.28 5.28 -12.75
C TYR A 183 0.80 5.15 -13.11
N PHE A 184 0.32 3.94 -13.39
CA PHE A 184 -1.07 3.75 -13.79
C PHE A 184 -2.05 4.05 -12.66
N PHE A 185 -1.70 3.72 -11.41
CA PHE A 185 -2.53 4.08 -10.25
C PHE A 185 -2.66 5.59 -10.10
N PHE A 186 -1.57 6.33 -10.32
CA PHE A 186 -1.63 7.78 -10.28
C PHE A 186 -2.53 8.34 -11.40
N ILE A 187 -2.40 7.82 -12.63
CA ILE A 187 -3.22 8.22 -13.78
C ILE A 187 -4.70 7.87 -13.59
N ILE A 188 -5.03 6.65 -13.12
CA ILE A 188 -6.44 6.27 -12.89
C ILE A 188 -7.07 7.15 -11.82
N GLY A 189 -6.29 7.62 -10.83
CA GLY A 189 -6.71 8.66 -9.89
C GLY A 189 -7.15 9.95 -10.57
N ILE A 190 -6.30 10.50 -11.45
CA ILE A 190 -6.58 11.73 -12.24
C ILE A 190 -7.84 11.54 -13.09
N VAL A 191 -7.91 10.44 -13.84
CA VAL A 191 -9.05 10.12 -14.71
C VAL A 191 -10.34 9.97 -13.91
N SER A 192 -10.26 9.34 -12.74
CA SER A 192 -11.41 9.13 -11.85
C SER A 192 -11.95 10.44 -11.29
N ALA A 193 -11.09 11.40 -10.95
CA ALA A 193 -11.51 12.71 -10.47
C ALA A 193 -12.37 13.47 -11.48
N ARG A 194 -12.12 13.28 -12.79
CA ARG A 194 -12.87 13.91 -13.88
C ARG A 194 -14.08 13.11 -14.36
N ASN A 195 -14.23 11.86 -13.94
CA ASN A 195 -15.28 10.95 -14.39
C ASN A 195 -16.09 10.34 -13.23
N LYS A 196 -16.23 11.08 -12.12
CA LYS A 196 -16.90 10.61 -10.90
C LYS A 196 -18.30 10.05 -11.16
N GLU A 197 -19.09 10.71 -12.01
CA GLU A 197 -20.44 10.26 -12.36
C GLU A 197 -20.44 8.90 -13.06
N LYS A 198 -19.56 8.70 -14.04
CA LYS A 198 -19.41 7.40 -14.73
C LYS A 198 -18.99 6.30 -13.76
N ILE A 199 -18.09 6.61 -12.82
CA ILE A 199 -17.68 5.67 -11.77
C ILE A 199 -18.89 5.33 -10.89
N ASN A 200 -19.67 6.32 -10.46
CA ASN A 200 -20.88 6.09 -9.67
C ASN A 200 -21.86 5.17 -10.41
N ILE A 201 -22.12 5.41 -11.70
CA ILE A 201 -22.98 4.54 -12.51
C ILE A 201 -22.41 3.11 -12.57
N PHE A 202 -21.12 2.98 -12.83
CA PHE A 202 -20.44 1.68 -12.92
C PHE A 202 -20.54 0.90 -11.61
N VAL A 203 -20.14 1.50 -10.48
CA VAL A 203 -20.10 0.78 -9.21
C VAL A 203 -21.50 0.43 -8.70
N ASN A 204 -22.51 1.25 -8.99
CA ASN A 204 -23.91 0.92 -8.70
C ASN A 204 -24.43 -0.24 -9.55
N LYS A 205 -24.07 -0.29 -10.85
CA LYS A 205 -24.43 -1.39 -11.75
C LYS A 205 -23.86 -2.72 -11.28
N TRP A 206 -22.62 -2.73 -10.78
CA TRP A 206 -21.88 -3.94 -10.42
C TRP A 206 -21.80 -4.20 -8.91
N LYS A 207 -22.63 -3.55 -8.09
CA LYS A 207 -22.55 -3.56 -6.61
C LYS A 207 -22.56 -4.94 -5.94
N HIS A 208 -23.20 -5.94 -6.55
CA HIS A 208 -23.25 -7.31 -6.00
C HIS A 208 -22.10 -8.19 -6.52
N ILE A 209 -21.54 -7.87 -7.68
CA ILE A 209 -20.50 -8.66 -8.35
C ILE A 209 -19.10 -8.17 -7.95
N LEU A 210 -18.91 -6.85 -7.81
CA LEU A 210 -17.62 -6.26 -7.40
C LEU A 210 -17.07 -6.82 -6.08
N PRO A 211 -17.86 -7.00 -5.00
CA PRO A 211 -17.37 -7.63 -3.77
C PRO A 211 -16.92 -9.08 -3.97
N VAL A 212 -17.63 -9.85 -4.80
CA VAL A 212 -17.27 -11.25 -5.11
C VAL A 212 -15.95 -11.30 -5.88
N ILE A 213 -15.81 -10.49 -6.92
CA ILE A 213 -14.55 -10.35 -7.67
C ILE A 213 -13.40 -9.93 -6.73
N THR A 214 -13.67 -8.97 -5.84
CA THR A 214 -12.69 -8.50 -4.85
C THR A 214 -12.25 -9.62 -3.91
N ALA A 215 -13.18 -10.43 -3.40
CA ALA A 215 -12.89 -11.56 -2.54
C ALA A 215 -12.04 -12.62 -3.27
N LEU A 216 -12.42 -12.98 -4.51
CA LEU A 216 -11.68 -13.95 -5.32
C LEU A 216 -10.26 -13.47 -5.64
N LEU A 217 -10.10 -12.19 -6.01
CA LEU A 217 -8.79 -11.59 -6.25
C LEU A 217 -7.94 -11.52 -4.98
N GLY A 218 -8.55 -11.22 -3.82
CA GLY A 218 -7.86 -11.24 -2.53
C GLY A 218 -7.34 -12.64 -2.16
N LEU A 219 -8.17 -13.67 -2.38
CA LEU A 219 -7.75 -15.08 -2.21
C LEU A 219 -6.63 -15.45 -3.19
N PHE A 220 -6.69 -14.97 -4.43
CA PHE A 220 -5.64 -15.20 -5.42
C PHE A 220 -4.32 -14.52 -5.05
N VAL A 221 -4.33 -13.27 -4.58
CA VAL A 221 -3.13 -12.56 -4.09
C VAL A 221 -2.48 -13.33 -2.93
N PHE A 222 -3.30 -13.84 -1.99
CA PHE A 222 -2.81 -14.69 -0.91
C PHE A 222 -2.18 -15.99 -1.44
N TRP A 223 -2.89 -16.70 -2.32
CA TRP A 223 -2.43 -17.96 -2.89
C TRP A 223 -1.14 -17.80 -3.69
N GLU A 224 -1.03 -16.76 -4.53
CA GLU A 224 0.15 -16.44 -5.31
C GLU A 224 1.36 -16.16 -4.40
N GLY A 225 1.18 -15.29 -3.39
CA GLY A 225 2.25 -14.94 -2.44
C GLY A 225 2.74 -16.14 -1.65
N ARG A 226 1.81 -16.98 -1.15
CA ARG A 226 2.12 -18.22 -0.43
C ARG A 226 2.87 -19.21 -1.33
N THR A 227 2.36 -19.48 -2.52
CA THR A 227 2.93 -20.47 -3.44
C THR A 227 4.33 -20.07 -3.89
N ARG A 228 4.53 -18.78 -4.21
CA ARG A 228 5.83 -18.29 -4.63
C ARG A 228 6.88 -18.35 -3.50
N PHE A 229 6.48 -18.03 -2.28
CA PHE A 229 7.36 -18.22 -1.12
C PHE A 229 7.75 -19.69 -0.93
N LEU A 230 6.79 -20.61 -0.99
CA LEU A 230 7.07 -22.05 -0.86
C LEU A 230 7.98 -22.57 -1.99
N ALA A 231 7.88 -22.01 -3.19
CA ALA A 231 8.71 -22.41 -4.33
C ALA A 231 10.14 -21.84 -4.29
N THR A 232 10.33 -20.65 -3.70
CA THR A 232 11.62 -19.92 -3.79
C THR A 232 12.36 -19.79 -2.46
N GLY A 233 11.67 -19.97 -1.33
CA GLY A 233 12.16 -19.60 0.00
C GLY A 233 12.35 -18.09 0.21
N ASN A 234 12.07 -17.26 -0.80
CA ASN A 234 12.34 -15.83 -0.75
C ASN A 234 11.16 -15.07 -0.13
N TYR A 235 11.33 -14.54 1.08
CA TYR A 235 10.32 -13.77 1.80
C TYR A 235 9.92 -12.47 1.08
N LEU A 236 10.80 -11.91 0.23
CA LEU A 236 10.49 -10.75 -0.59
C LEU A 236 9.32 -11.02 -1.55
N SER A 237 9.10 -12.29 -1.92
CA SER A 237 7.99 -12.72 -2.78
C SER A 237 6.63 -12.26 -2.24
N TYR A 238 6.42 -12.34 -0.93
CA TYR A 238 5.15 -11.90 -0.34
C TYR A 238 5.22 -10.45 0.21
N TYR A 239 6.41 -9.84 0.29
CA TYR A 239 6.56 -8.42 0.62
C TYR A 239 6.27 -7.49 -0.55
N SER A 240 6.45 -7.95 -1.79
CA SER A 240 6.12 -7.13 -2.94
C SER A 240 4.61 -6.89 -3.01
N GLN A 241 4.21 -5.63 -3.09
CA GLN A 241 2.84 -5.20 -3.47
C GLN A 241 2.74 -4.89 -4.98
N TRP A 242 3.86 -4.90 -5.68
CA TRP A 242 3.97 -4.58 -7.10
C TRP A 242 3.83 -5.87 -7.92
N ARG A 243 2.62 -6.44 -7.92
CA ARG A 243 2.30 -7.67 -8.64
C ARG A 243 1.11 -7.45 -9.58
N PRO A 244 1.04 -8.19 -10.71
CA PRO A 244 -0.15 -8.20 -11.56
C PRO A 244 -1.44 -8.54 -10.80
N SER A 245 -1.39 -9.50 -9.88
CA SER A 245 -2.51 -9.91 -9.02
C SER A 245 -2.98 -8.76 -8.11
N THR A 246 -2.04 -8.11 -7.45
CA THR A 246 -2.30 -7.00 -6.52
C THR A 246 -2.80 -5.77 -7.26
N PHE A 247 -2.40 -5.59 -8.52
CA PHE A 247 -2.93 -4.54 -9.38
C PHE A 247 -4.44 -4.67 -9.63
N LEU A 248 -4.87 -5.85 -10.09
CA LEU A 248 -6.28 -6.13 -10.32
C LEU A 248 -7.07 -6.06 -9.01
N TYR A 249 -6.51 -6.61 -7.94
CA TYR A 249 -7.12 -6.56 -6.61
C TYR A 249 -7.29 -5.14 -6.09
N THR A 250 -6.29 -4.26 -6.27
CA THR A 250 -6.36 -2.85 -5.83
C THR A 250 -7.49 -2.12 -6.55
N ILE A 251 -7.65 -2.32 -7.86
CA ILE A 251 -8.73 -1.68 -8.63
C ILE A 251 -10.09 -2.18 -8.13
N SER A 252 -10.26 -3.48 -7.94
CA SER A 252 -11.55 -4.05 -7.51
C SER A 252 -11.92 -3.65 -6.07
N ILE A 253 -10.98 -3.72 -5.12
CA ILE A 253 -11.22 -3.33 -3.73
C ILE A 253 -11.43 -1.82 -3.61
N GLY A 254 -10.68 -1.01 -4.37
CA GLY A 254 -10.87 0.45 -4.41
C GLY A 254 -12.28 0.83 -4.85
N LEU A 255 -12.79 0.20 -5.93
CA LEU A 255 -14.15 0.42 -6.42
C LEU A 255 -15.22 -0.11 -5.46
N THR A 256 -15.01 -1.29 -4.86
CA THR A 256 -15.91 -1.89 -3.87
C THR A 256 -16.04 -1.02 -2.63
N LEU A 257 -14.92 -0.59 -2.06
CA LEU A 257 -14.90 0.29 -0.90
C LEU A 257 -15.46 1.68 -1.24
N TYR A 258 -15.17 2.21 -2.43
CA TYR A 258 -15.75 3.46 -2.89
C TYR A 258 -17.27 3.38 -2.95
N TYR A 259 -17.83 2.33 -3.55
CA TYR A 259 -19.28 2.09 -3.55
C TYR A 259 -19.85 2.03 -2.14
N PHE A 260 -19.21 1.24 -1.27
CA PHE A 260 -19.66 1.08 0.10
C PHE A 260 -19.69 2.43 0.82
N PHE A 261 -18.63 3.24 0.72
CA PHE A 261 -18.56 4.53 1.41
C PHE A 261 -19.39 5.64 0.79
N GLU A 262 -19.66 5.62 -0.52
CA GLU A 262 -20.53 6.61 -1.17
C GLU A 262 -22.01 6.36 -0.80
N ASN A 263 -22.40 5.10 -0.60
CA ASN A 263 -23.79 4.72 -0.26
C ASN A 263 -24.05 4.59 1.25
N THR A 264 -23.01 4.46 2.06
CA THR A 264 -23.17 4.44 3.52
C THR A 264 -23.29 5.87 4.02
N LYS A 265 -24.45 6.25 4.57
CA LYS A 265 -24.70 7.57 5.20
C LYS A 265 -23.87 7.80 6.49
N ASN A 266 -22.88 6.95 6.79
CA ASN A 266 -22.17 6.97 8.07
C ASN A 266 -21.27 8.20 8.16
N ARG A 267 -21.82 9.26 8.78
CA ARG A 267 -21.17 10.55 9.04
C ARG A 267 -20.30 10.46 10.30
N ASN A 268 -19.35 9.52 10.32
CA ASN A 268 -18.52 9.32 11.50
C ASN A 268 -17.41 10.38 11.59
N SER A 269 -17.53 11.27 12.57
CA SER A 269 -16.53 12.30 12.90
C SER A 269 -15.14 11.71 13.21
N ILE A 270 -15.09 10.46 13.68
CA ILE A 270 -13.86 9.71 13.96
C ILE A 270 -13.07 9.45 12.67
N ILE A 271 -13.73 8.96 11.62
CA ILE A 271 -13.09 8.72 10.31
C ILE A 271 -12.55 10.04 9.75
N GLU A 272 -13.33 11.12 9.91
CA GLU A 272 -12.91 12.44 9.45
C GLU A 272 -11.66 12.94 10.19
N ARG A 273 -11.59 12.75 11.51
CA ARG A 273 -10.43 13.09 12.33
C ARG A 273 -9.22 12.24 11.95
N PHE A 274 -9.39 10.92 11.80
CA PHE A 274 -8.30 10.02 11.48
C PHE A 274 -7.73 10.30 10.08
N SER A 275 -8.61 10.51 9.09
CA SER A 275 -8.22 10.87 7.72
C SER A 275 -7.41 12.17 7.66
N LYS A 276 -7.73 13.19 8.47
CA LYS A 276 -6.94 14.44 8.55
C LYS A 276 -5.50 14.19 9.01
N HIS A 277 -5.28 13.17 9.82
CA HIS A 277 -3.97 12.85 10.39
C HIS A 277 -3.28 11.69 9.66
N SER A 278 -3.88 11.11 8.61
CA SER A 278 -3.32 9.93 7.94
C SER A 278 -1.90 10.17 7.41
N PHE A 279 -1.61 11.40 6.97
CA PHE A 279 -0.27 11.79 6.52
C PHE A 279 0.74 11.86 7.67
N PHE A 280 0.32 12.30 8.86
CA PHE A 280 1.18 12.27 10.05
C PHE A 280 1.39 10.83 10.54
N VAL A 281 0.32 10.03 10.61
CA VAL A 281 0.39 8.59 10.95
C VAL A 281 1.36 7.86 10.01
N PHE A 282 1.34 8.16 8.72
CA PHE A 282 2.29 7.61 7.75
C PHE A 282 3.76 7.82 8.15
N PHE A 283 4.14 8.97 8.72
CA PHE A 283 5.51 9.17 9.15
C PHE A 283 5.85 8.49 10.47
N VAL A 284 4.92 8.47 11.41
CA VAL A 284 5.22 8.09 12.81
C VAL A 284 5.05 6.60 13.07
N HIS A 285 4.19 5.92 12.31
CA HIS A 285 3.71 4.59 12.68
C HIS A 285 4.80 3.54 12.82
N VAL A 286 5.88 3.60 12.04
CA VAL A 286 6.99 2.64 12.18
C VAL A 286 7.76 2.88 13.48
N ALA A 287 7.94 4.14 13.89
CA ALA A 287 8.61 4.45 15.16
C ALA A 287 7.78 3.93 16.34
N VAL A 288 6.46 4.13 16.27
CA VAL A 288 5.52 3.60 17.27
C VAL A 288 5.52 2.07 17.26
N LEU A 289 5.51 1.44 16.09
CA LEU A 289 5.53 -0.01 15.95
C LEU A 289 6.80 -0.61 16.55
N GLU A 290 7.98 -0.05 16.25
CA GLU A 290 9.25 -0.50 16.83
C GLU A 290 9.28 -0.32 18.36
N GLY A 291 8.78 0.82 18.84
CA GLY A 291 8.67 1.09 20.28
C GLY A 291 7.76 0.09 20.99
N VAL A 292 6.54 -0.13 20.47
CA VAL A 292 5.56 -1.09 21.03
C VAL A 292 6.09 -2.52 20.95
N TRP A 293 6.75 -2.87 19.85
CA TRP A 293 7.33 -4.20 19.66
C TRP A 293 8.40 -4.49 20.70
N THR A 294 9.32 -3.54 20.90
CA THR A 294 10.45 -3.66 21.83
C THR A 294 9.98 -3.64 23.28
N ALA A 295 9.02 -2.79 23.62
CA ALA A 295 8.55 -2.61 25.00
C ALA A 295 7.67 -3.78 25.50
N PHE A 296 6.81 -4.34 24.65
CA PHE A 296 5.79 -5.30 25.11
C PHE A 296 5.51 -6.43 24.13
N ALA A 297 5.32 -6.14 22.84
CA ALA A 297 4.74 -7.13 21.92
C ALA A 297 5.65 -8.35 21.69
N LYS A 298 6.98 -8.17 21.69
CA LYS A 298 7.94 -9.27 21.59
C LYS A 298 7.82 -10.26 22.77
N SER A 299 7.71 -9.73 23.99
CA SER A 299 7.56 -10.53 25.20
C SER A 299 6.24 -11.30 25.19
N LEU A 300 5.14 -10.62 24.82
CA LEU A 300 3.83 -11.25 24.67
C LEU A 300 3.83 -12.35 23.60
N PHE A 301 4.45 -12.08 22.44
CA PHE A 301 4.57 -13.05 21.35
C PHE A 301 5.33 -14.30 21.81
N ASN A 302 6.45 -14.14 22.54
CA ASN A 302 7.21 -15.28 23.05
C ASN A 302 6.40 -16.11 24.05
N LEU A 303 5.64 -15.45 24.93
CA LEU A 303 4.81 -16.11 25.95
C LEU A 303 3.65 -16.90 25.33
N LEU A 304 2.95 -16.31 24.37
CA LEU A 304 1.86 -16.99 23.64
C LEU A 304 2.39 -18.03 22.63
N GLY A 305 3.54 -17.77 22.02
CA GLY A 305 4.20 -18.64 21.05
C GLY A 305 4.76 -19.92 21.68
N SER A 306 5.20 -19.87 22.95
CA SER A 306 5.59 -21.07 23.70
C SER A 306 4.41 -21.98 24.05
N GLU A 307 3.18 -21.47 24.11
CA GLU A 307 1.98 -22.28 24.37
C GLU A 307 1.32 -22.80 23.08
N PHE A 308 1.45 -22.08 21.96
CA PHE A 308 0.90 -22.50 20.66
C PHE A 308 1.84 -23.33 19.78
N GLY A 309 3.11 -23.44 20.16
CA GLY A 309 4.11 -24.25 19.46
C GLY A 309 4.04 -25.73 19.82
N LEU A 310 3.27 -26.52 19.06
CA LEU A 310 3.35 -27.99 18.96
C LEU A 310 3.05 -28.85 20.21
N SER A 311 3.09 -28.37 21.45
CA SER A 311 2.83 -29.21 22.63
C SER A 311 1.35 -29.57 22.80
N TYR A 312 0.42 -28.68 22.41
CA TYR A 312 -1.01 -28.90 22.64
C TYR A 312 -1.67 -29.89 21.67
N LEU A 313 -1.14 -30.02 20.45
CA LEU A 313 -1.69 -30.95 19.43
C LEU A 313 -1.03 -32.33 19.48
N VAL A 314 0.24 -32.43 19.90
CA VAL A 314 0.93 -33.72 20.02
C VAL A 314 0.49 -34.49 21.28
N HIS A 315 0.11 -33.81 22.37
CA HIS A 315 -0.39 -34.47 23.59
C HIS A 315 -1.88 -34.87 23.57
N LYS A 316 -2.63 -34.54 22.50
CA LYS A 316 -4.06 -34.90 22.39
C LYS A 316 -4.38 -35.94 21.31
N ILE A 317 -3.37 -36.52 20.66
CA ILE A 317 -3.56 -37.67 19.76
C ILE A 317 -3.07 -38.93 20.50
N PRO A 318 -3.97 -39.77 21.03
CA PRO A 318 -3.57 -41.06 21.57
C PRO A 318 -2.99 -41.91 20.43
N GLY A 319 -1.69 -42.26 20.51
CA GLY A 319 -1.04 -43.21 19.58
C GLY A 319 0.10 -42.67 18.71
N ALA A 320 0.50 -41.40 18.82
CA ALA A 320 1.60 -40.84 18.00
C ALA A 320 3.00 -41.36 18.36
N GLU A 321 3.17 -42.08 19.47
CA GLU A 321 4.45 -42.68 19.89
C GLU A 321 4.87 -43.90 19.04
N LYS A 322 3.99 -44.43 18.16
CA LYS A 322 4.27 -45.67 17.41
C LYS A 322 4.77 -45.51 15.96
N VAL A 323 5.05 -44.29 15.49
CA VAL A 323 5.43 -44.04 14.07
C VAL A 323 6.86 -43.49 13.90
N MET A 324 7.67 -43.41 14.97
CA MET A 324 9.09 -43.07 14.86
C MET A 324 9.98 -44.13 15.51
N GLY A 325 9.83 -45.37 15.04
CA GLY A 325 10.81 -46.45 15.21
C GLY A 325 11.50 -46.73 13.89
#